data_AF-A0A919IPQ3-F1
#
_entry.id   AF-A0A919IPQ3-F1
#
_cell.length_a   1.000
_cell.length_b   1.000
_cell.length_c   1.000
_cell.angle_alpha   90.00
_cell.angle_beta   90.00
_cell.angle_gamma   90.00
#
_symmetry.space_group_name_H-M   'P 1'
#
loop_
_entity.id
_entity.type
_entity.pdbx_description
1 polymer ?
#
loop_
_entity_poly.entity_id
_entity_poly.type
_entity_poly.pdbx_seq_one_letter_code
_entity_poly.pdbx_strand_id
1 'polypeptide(L)'
;MTAWNSFSGDEVAALTQGESFFLSPGERHCPGCGERSLRAYFTSPANARRPTLVSYVWCSGCGKFVGTRAKHPEGLVLSDPLAALPAEERRELERSLNGFLAHLDHLWDAGVLPQTFAA
;
A
#
# COMPACT_ATOMS: atom_id res chain seq x y z
N MET A 1 -16.16 3.88 11.45
CA MET A 1 -15.51 2.84 10.63
C MET A 1 -15.58 3.29 9.19
N THR A 2 -14.45 3.57 8.56
CA THR A 2 -14.39 3.92 7.13
C THR A 2 -14.78 2.68 6.31
N ALA A 3 -15.82 2.79 5.50
CA ALA A 3 -16.19 1.73 4.56
C ALA A 3 -15.23 1.80 3.37
N TRP A 4 -14.41 0.78 3.19
CA TRP A 4 -13.45 0.73 2.09
C TRP A 4 -14.12 0.30 0.78
N ASN A 5 -13.82 1.02 -0.31
CA ASN A 5 -14.35 0.76 -1.64
C ASN A 5 -13.22 0.69 -2.68
N SER A 6 -13.45 0.02 -3.81
CA SER A 6 -12.46 -0.02 -4.89
C SER A 6 -12.42 1.29 -5.69
N PHE A 7 -11.24 1.66 -6.18
CA PHE A 7 -11.14 2.64 -7.28
C PHE A 7 -11.80 2.10 -8.56
N SER A 8 -12.37 3.02 -9.37
CA SER A 8 -12.84 2.71 -10.73
C SER A 8 -11.67 2.43 -11.67
N GLY A 9 -11.95 1.89 -12.87
CA GLY A 9 -10.91 1.62 -13.87
C GLY A 9 -10.11 2.88 -14.27
N ASP A 10 -10.81 3.99 -14.49
CA ASP A 10 -10.18 5.27 -14.85
C ASP A 10 -9.38 5.85 -13.68
N GLU A 11 -9.88 5.70 -12.45
CA GLU A 11 -9.16 6.11 -11.25
C GLU A 11 -7.88 5.29 -11.09
N VAL A 12 -7.92 3.96 -11.31
CA VAL A 12 -6.73 3.11 -11.29
C VAL A 12 -5.74 3.51 -12.39
N ALA A 13 -6.21 3.84 -13.59
CA ALA A 13 -5.35 4.32 -14.67
C ALA A 13 -4.69 5.67 -14.31
N ALA A 14 -5.37 6.54 -13.58
CA ALA A 14 -4.80 7.80 -13.09
C ALA A 14 -3.71 7.57 -12.02
N LEU A 15 -3.82 6.53 -11.19
CA LEU A 15 -2.81 6.20 -10.16
C LEU A 15 -1.45 5.81 -10.74
N THR A 16 -1.40 5.33 -11.99
CA THR A 16 -0.14 4.95 -12.66
C THR A 16 0.54 6.12 -13.36
N GLN A 17 -0.12 7.28 -13.43
CA GLN A 17 0.45 8.49 -14.02
C GLN A 17 1.35 9.22 -13.02
N GLY A 18 2.47 9.74 -13.50
CA GLY A 18 3.42 10.51 -12.70
C GLY A 18 4.56 9.69 -12.13
N GLU A 19 5.28 10.27 -11.16
CA GLU A 19 6.47 9.67 -10.57
C GLU A 19 6.13 8.44 -9.72
N SER A 20 6.95 7.40 -9.73
CA SER A 20 6.71 6.19 -8.93
C SER A 20 6.74 6.49 -7.42
N PHE A 21 5.95 5.74 -6.63
CA PHE A 21 6.05 5.79 -5.16
C PHE A 21 7.42 5.34 -4.64
N PHE A 22 8.20 4.61 -5.44
CA PHE A 22 9.58 4.25 -5.08
C PHE A 22 10.54 5.45 -5.10
N LEU A 23 10.26 6.45 -5.94
CA LEU A 23 11.07 7.66 -6.06
C LEU A 23 10.59 8.78 -5.15
N SER A 24 9.27 8.90 -4.99
CA SER A 24 8.63 9.90 -4.12
C SER A 24 7.60 9.21 -3.22
N PRO A 25 8.07 8.59 -2.12
CA PRO A 25 7.23 7.95 -1.12
C PRO A 25 6.60 9.03 -0.22
N GLY A 26 5.31 9.30 -0.42
CA GLY A 26 4.58 10.33 0.31
C GLY A 26 3.13 10.47 -0.15
N GLU A 27 2.36 11.31 0.54
CA GLU A 27 0.95 11.54 0.19
C GLU A 27 0.79 12.29 -1.13
N ARG A 28 -0.18 11.84 -1.91
CA ARG A 28 -0.53 12.40 -3.23
C ARG A 28 -2.01 12.74 -3.32
N HIS A 29 -2.38 13.49 -4.35
CA HIS A 29 -3.78 13.76 -4.66
C HIS A 29 -4.50 12.50 -5.10
N CYS A 30 -5.63 12.22 -4.45
CA CYS A 30 -6.48 11.09 -4.76
C CYS A 30 -7.32 11.39 -6.02
N PRO A 31 -7.34 10.50 -7.04
CA PRO A 31 -8.16 10.72 -8.22
C PRO A 31 -9.67 10.64 -7.94
N GLY A 32 -10.08 10.04 -6.82
CA GLY A 32 -11.49 9.87 -6.48
C GLY A 32 -12.11 11.02 -5.68
N CYS A 33 -11.34 11.70 -4.82
CA CYS A 33 -11.86 12.83 -4.02
C CYS A 33 -11.05 14.13 -4.15
N GLY A 34 -9.90 14.12 -4.83
CA GLY A 34 -9.03 15.28 -5.01
C GLY A 34 -8.16 15.63 -3.80
N GLU A 35 -8.40 15.04 -2.63
CA GLU A 35 -7.61 15.31 -1.42
C GLU A 35 -6.19 14.73 -1.51
N ARG A 36 -5.22 15.40 -0.88
CA ARG A 36 -3.84 14.93 -0.77
C ARG A 36 -3.69 13.90 0.36
N SER A 37 -4.38 12.78 0.21
CA SER A 37 -4.51 11.74 1.24
C SER A 37 -4.29 10.34 0.65
N LEU A 38 -3.71 10.25 -0.55
CA LEU A 38 -3.41 9.00 -1.24
C LEU A 38 -2.05 8.46 -0.77
N ARG A 39 -2.05 7.25 -0.22
CA ARG A 39 -0.94 6.57 0.43
C ARG A 39 -0.67 5.23 -0.26
N ALA A 40 0.54 4.70 -0.08
CA ALA A 40 0.94 3.43 -0.67
C ALA A 40 1.78 2.58 0.28
N TYR A 41 1.61 1.27 0.18
CA TYR A 41 2.33 0.24 0.92
C TYR A 41 2.68 -0.91 -0.02
N PHE A 42 3.87 -1.46 0.15
CA PHE A 42 4.48 -2.49 -0.68
C PHE A 42 5.04 -3.60 0.20
N THR A 43 4.84 -4.85 -0.20
CA THR A 43 5.33 -6.02 0.52
C THR A 43 5.78 -7.08 -0.46
N SER A 44 6.84 -7.83 -0.10
CA SER A 44 7.24 -9.03 -0.83
C SER A 44 7.03 -10.25 0.05
N PRO A 45 5.98 -11.07 -0.20
CA PRO A 45 5.72 -12.24 0.62
C PRO A 45 6.85 -13.26 0.47
N ALA A 46 7.50 -13.61 1.59
CA ALA A 46 8.61 -14.58 1.60
C ALA A 46 8.23 -15.96 1.05
N ASN A 47 6.95 -16.35 1.15
CA ASN A 47 6.44 -17.66 0.73
C ASN A 47 6.00 -17.72 -0.75
N ALA A 48 6.18 -16.65 -1.53
CA ALA A 48 5.78 -16.66 -2.92
C ALA A 48 6.71 -17.57 -3.75
N ARG A 49 6.12 -18.48 -4.55
CA ARG A 49 6.88 -19.39 -5.44
C ARG A 49 7.78 -18.65 -6.45
N ARG A 50 7.49 -17.38 -6.72
CA ARG A 50 8.27 -16.47 -7.57
C ARG A 50 8.37 -15.10 -6.88
N PRO A 51 9.48 -14.35 -7.05
CA PRO A 51 9.61 -13.00 -6.53
C PRO A 51 8.43 -12.12 -6.96
N THR A 52 7.55 -11.81 -6.02
CA THR A 52 6.30 -11.07 -6.24
C THR A 52 6.31 -9.83 -5.35
N LEU A 53 5.93 -8.71 -5.94
CA LEU A 53 5.66 -7.48 -5.21
C LEU A 53 4.15 -7.29 -5.14
N VAL A 54 3.63 -7.16 -3.93
CA VAL A 54 2.24 -6.81 -3.68
C VAL A 54 2.21 -5.35 -3.25
N SER A 55 1.31 -4.56 -3.84
CA SER A 55 1.11 -3.17 -3.45
C SER A 55 -0.34 -2.91 -3.09
N TYR A 56 -0.53 -2.04 -2.12
CA TYR A 56 -1.81 -1.50 -1.71
C TYR A 56 -1.71 0.02 -1.81
N VAL A 57 -2.59 0.63 -2.59
CA VAL A 57 -2.73 2.07 -2.69
C VAL A 57 -4.11 2.42 -2.16
N TRP A 58 -4.19 3.35 -1.20
CA TRP A 58 -5.46 3.72 -0.56
C TRP A 58 -5.52 5.22 -0.30
N CYS A 59 -6.74 5.73 -0.14
CA CYS A 59 -6.98 7.11 0.27
C CYS A 59 -7.67 7.12 1.63
N SER A 60 -7.04 7.74 2.62
CA SER A 60 -7.63 7.87 3.98
C SER A 60 -8.84 8.81 4.00
N GLY A 61 -8.91 9.77 3.08
CA GLY A 61 -10.03 10.73 2.98
C GLY A 61 -11.33 10.12 2.47
N CYS A 62 -11.30 9.36 1.37
CA CYS A 62 -12.52 8.79 0.76
C CYS A 62 -12.67 7.28 0.91
N GLY A 63 -11.73 6.61 1.58
CA GLY A 63 -11.77 5.16 1.81
C GLY A 63 -11.66 4.33 0.53
N LYS A 64 -11.14 4.90 -0.57
CA LYS A 64 -10.91 4.12 -1.79
C LYS A 64 -9.57 3.41 -1.75
N PHE A 65 -9.49 2.21 -2.32
CA PHE A 65 -8.23 1.46 -2.42
C PHE A 65 -8.13 0.61 -3.69
N VAL A 66 -6.91 0.18 -4.00
CA VAL A 66 -6.62 -0.87 -4.98
C VAL A 66 -5.42 -1.69 -4.50
N GLY A 67 -5.52 -3.02 -4.65
CA GLY A 67 -4.41 -3.94 -4.41
C GLY A 67 -3.92 -4.52 -5.74
N THR A 68 -2.61 -4.52 -5.98
CA THR A 68 -2.03 -5.10 -7.20
C THR A 68 -0.89 -6.06 -6.90
N ARG A 69 -0.57 -6.90 -7.88
CA ARG A 69 0.55 -7.84 -7.83
C ARG A 69 1.38 -7.68 -9.10
N ALA A 70 2.68 -7.54 -8.94
CA ALA A 70 3.65 -7.40 -10.02
C ALA A 70 4.87 -8.30 -9.80
N LYS A 71 5.70 -8.45 -10.84
CA LYS A 71 7.03 -9.06 -10.68
C LYS A 71 7.84 -8.19 -9.72
N HIS A 72 8.49 -8.80 -8.73
CA HIS A 72 9.40 -8.07 -7.87
C HIS A 72 10.59 -7.56 -8.70
N PRO A 73 10.89 -6.26 -8.71
CA PRO A 73 12.07 -5.73 -9.39
C PRO A 73 13.34 -6.33 -8.78
N GLU A 74 14.32 -6.67 -9.63
CA GLU A 74 15.62 -7.14 -9.16
C GLU A 74 16.36 -5.98 -8.48
N GLY A 75 17.01 -6.23 -7.34
CA GLY A 75 17.74 -5.22 -6.58
C GLY A 75 16.90 -4.31 -5.67
N LEU A 76 15.56 -4.31 -5.79
CA LEU A 76 14.71 -3.48 -4.93
C LEU A 76 14.81 -3.93 -3.46
N VAL A 77 15.29 -3.05 -2.59
CA VAL A 77 15.25 -3.22 -1.14
C VAL A 77 14.20 -2.26 -0.59
N LEU A 78 13.21 -2.79 0.15
CA LEU A 78 12.14 -2.01 0.76
C LEU A 78 12.09 -2.26 2.27
N SER A 79 11.87 -1.21 3.05
CA SER A 79 11.62 -1.35 4.48
C SER A 79 10.19 -1.82 4.70
N ASP A 80 9.97 -3.07 5.13
CA ASP A 80 8.62 -3.54 5.48
C ASP A 80 8.40 -3.45 7.00
N PRO A 81 7.66 -2.45 7.50
CA PRO A 81 7.39 -2.31 8.93
C PRO A 81 6.58 -3.48 9.50
N LEU A 82 5.89 -4.23 8.64
CA LEU A 82 5.12 -5.40 9.05
C LEU A 82 5.93 -6.70 8.94
N ALA A 83 7.18 -6.69 8.44
CA ALA A 83 8.02 -7.88 8.36
C ALA A 83 8.52 -8.36 9.73
N ALA A 84 8.54 -7.47 10.72
CA ALA A 84 8.88 -7.80 12.10
C ALA A 84 7.72 -8.45 12.88
N LEU A 85 6.50 -8.44 12.33
CA LEU A 85 5.35 -9.02 13.02
C LEU A 85 5.44 -10.54 13.08
N PRO A 86 5.04 -11.16 14.20
CA PRO A 86 4.80 -12.59 14.26
C PRO A 86 3.83 -13.04 13.16
N ALA A 87 4.08 -14.22 12.60
CA ALA A 87 3.27 -14.74 11.49
C ALA A 87 1.77 -14.86 11.82
N GLU A 88 1.43 -15.08 13.09
CA GLU A 88 0.03 -15.14 13.55
C GLU A 88 -0.65 -13.77 13.53
N GLU A 89 0.02 -12.74 14.06
CA GLU A 89 -0.47 -11.35 14.02
C GLU A 89 -0.61 -10.85 12.57
N ARG A 90 0.36 -11.21 11.72
CA ARG A 90 0.28 -10.90 10.29
C ARG A 90 -0.93 -11.56 9.63
N ARG A 91 -1.21 -12.83 9.93
CA ARG A 91 -2.38 -13.56 9.42
C ARG A 91 -3.69 -13.00 9.94
N GLU A 92 -3.73 -12.55 11.20
CA GLU A 92 -4.90 -11.89 11.78
C GLU A 92 -5.22 -10.61 11.02
N LEU A 93 -4.22 -9.76 10.80
CA LEU A 93 -4.34 -8.53 10.03
C LEU A 93 -4.83 -8.79 8.60
N GLU A 94 -4.26 -9.79 7.92
CA GLU A 94 -4.61 -10.15 6.54
C GLU A 94 -5.97 -10.86 6.42
N ARG A 95 -6.60 -11.29 7.54
CA ARG A 95 -7.91 -11.96 7.52
C ARG A 95 -9.03 -11.05 7.04
N SER A 96 -8.89 -9.75 7.25
CA SER A 96 -9.86 -8.74 6.81
C SER A 96 -9.15 -7.62 6.09
N LEU A 97 -9.46 -7.44 4.81
CA LEU A 97 -8.92 -6.34 4.01
C LEU A 97 -9.20 -4.97 4.63
N ASN A 98 -10.38 -4.79 5.22
CA ASN A 98 -10.75 -3.54 5.89
C ASN A 98 -9.90 -3.31 7.15
N GLY A 99 -9.65 -4.37 7.93
CA GLY A 99 -8.79 -4.31 9.11
C GLY A 99 -7.34 -4.04 8.74
N PHE A 100 -6.86 -4.68 7.68
CA PHE A 100 -5.52 -4.47 7.14
C PHE A 100 -5.32 -3.01 6.67
N LEU A 101 -6.24 -2.48 5.87
CA LEU A 101 -6.16 -1.09 5.39
C LEU A 101 -6.24 -0.08 6.54
N ALA A 102 -7.11 -0.29 7.53
CA ALA A 102 -7.17 0.56 8.71
C ALA A 102 -5.87 0.51 9.53
N HIS A 103 -5.22 -0.65 9.62
CA HIS A 103 -3.93 -0.78 10.28
C HIS A 103 -2.82 -0.04 9.53
N LEU A 104 -2.76 -0.16 8.19
CA LEU A 104 -1.81 0.61 7.38
C LEU A 104 -2.02 2.12 7.55
N ASP A 105 -3.28 2.56 7.60
CA ASP A 105 -3.61 3.96 7.82
C ASP A 105 -3.10 4.48 9.16
N HIS A 106 -3.30 3.70 10.22
CA HIS A 106 -2.74 4.00 11.55
C HIS A 106 -1.21 4.07 11.54
N LEU A 107 -0.52 3.17 10.84
CA LEU A 107 0.94 3.22 10.72
C LEU A 107 1.45 4.48 10.02
N TRP A 108 0.68 4.98 9.05
CA TRP A 108 0.97 6.25 8.41
C TRP A 108 0.84 7.41 9.39
N ASP A 109 -0.28 7.48 10.11
CA ASP A 109 -0.53 8.56 11.07
C ASP A 109 0.47 8.52 12.25
N ALA A 110 0.99 7.34 12.59
CA ALA A 110 2.05 7.14 13.57
C ALA A 110 3.47 7.48 13.05
N GLY A 111 3.62 7.84 11.77
CA GLY A 111 4.91 8.18 11.15
C GLY A 111 5.81 6.97 10.85
N VAL A 112 5.26 5.76 10.87
CA VAL A 112 5.98 4.52 10.50
C VAL A 112 6.00 4.32 8.98
N LEU A 113 4.96 4.80 8.30
CA LEU A 113 4.90 4.93 6.84
C LEU A 113 5.07 6.41 6.45
N PRO A 114 5.50 6.72 5.21
CA PRO A 114 5.78 5.81 4.09
C PRO A 114 7.03 4.95 4.28
N GLN A 115 7.12 3.86 3.52
CA GLN A 115 8.31 3.02 3.47
C GLN A 115 9.47 3.74 2.79
N THR A 116 10.69 3.36 3.16
CA THR A 116 11.89 3.74 2.41
C THR A 116 12.22 2.65 1.39
N PHE A 117 12.77 3.10 0.28
CA PHE A 117 13.21 2.25 -0.83
C PHE A 117 14.68 2.54 -1.10
N ALA A 118 15.48 1.49 -1.22
CA ALA A 118 16.85 1.56 -1.67
C ALA A 118 16.99 0.71 -2.95
N ALA A 119 17.78 1.23 -3.89
CA ALA A 119 18.16 0.56 -5.12
C ALA A 119 19.61 0.08 -5.03
#